data_AF-A0A6I3WKI0-F1
#
_entry.id   AF-A0A6I3WKI0-F1
#
_cell.length_a   1.000
_cell.length_b   1.000
_cell.length_c   1.000
_cell.angle_alpha   90.00
_cell.angle_beta   90.00
_cell.angle_gamma   90.00
#
_symmetry.space_group_name_H-M   'P 1'
#
loop_
_entity.id
_entity.type
_entity.pdbx_description
1 polymer ?
#
loop_
_entity_poly.entity_id
_entity_poly.type
_entity_poly.pdbx_seq_one_letter_code
_entity_poly.pdbx_strand_id
1 'polypeptide(L)' 'MRHEDVIPPVLKALNENQLALVAAIEELTKWVGDRGSVDTVRNVHGALEMLAYNQASIDMSIALMMRQD' A
#
# COMPACT_ATOMS: atom_id res chain seq x y z
N MET A 1 2.65 -26.93 -10.00
CA MET A 1 2.34 -25.56 -9.53
C MET A 1 1.66 -24.86 -10.68
N ARG A 2 0.37 -24.55 -10.52
CA ARG A 2 -0.37 -23.74 -11.48
C ARG A 2 -0.04 -22.27 -11.23
N HIS A 3 -0.22 -21.42 -12.24
CA HIS A 3 -0.06 -19.98 -12.05
C HIS A 3 -1.01 -19.43 -10.98
N GLU A 4 -2.20 -20.03 -10.85
CA GLU A 4 -3.19 -19.75 -9.80
C GLU A 4 -2.60 -19.90 -8.39
N ASP A 5 -1.75 -20.91 -8.16
CA ASP A 5 -1.20 -21.21 -6.83
C ASP A 5 -0.16 -20.17 -6.36
N VAL A 6 0.40 -19.36 -7.28
CA VAL A 6 1.42 -18.34 -6.97
C VAL A 6 0.88 -16.91 -6.96
N ILE A 7 -0.30 -16.67 -7.53
CA ILE A 7 -0.88 -15.32 -7.60
C ILE A 7 -1.21 -14.77 -6.19
N PRO A 8 -1.94 -15.47 -5.30
CA PRO A 8 -2.25 -14.92 -3.98
C PRO A 8 -1.02 -14.63 -3.11
N PRO A 9 0.01 -15.51 -3.04
CA PRO A 9 1.24 -15.21 -2.31
C PRO A 9 2.01 -14.00 -2.86
N VAL A 10 2.11 -13.84 -4.18
CA VAL A 10 2.79 -12.70 -4.80
C VAL A 10 2.04 -11.41 -4.54
N LEU A 11 0.70 -11.41 -4.67
CA LEU A 11 -0.12 -10.25 -4.34
C LEU A 11 -0.02 -9.87 -2.86
N LYS A 12 0.03 -10.85 -1.95
CA LYS A 12 0.24 -10.61 -0.51
C LYS A 12 1.58 -9.93 -0.25
N ALA A 13 2.66 -10.42 -0.85
CA ALA A 13 3.99 -9.81 -0.71
C ALA A 13 4.02 -8.37 -1.27
N LEU A 14 3.37 -8.13 -2.41
CA LEU A 14 3.23 -6.77 -2.96
C LEU A 14 2.39 -5.87 -2.04
N ASN A 15 1.37 -6.40 -1.38
CA ASN A 15 0.55 -5.65 -0.44
C ASN A 15 1.32 -5.27 0.83
N GLU A 16 2.14 -6.18 1.35
CA GLU A 16 3.06 -5.91 2.46
C GLU A 16 4.10 -4.85 2.09
N ASN A 17 4.61 -4.87 0.86
CA ASN A 17 5.49 -3.81 0.37
C ASN A 17 4.80 -2.45 0.32
N GLN A 18 3.51 -2.38 -0.05
CA GLN A 18 2.75 -1.13 -0.01
C GLN A 18 2.61 -0.60 1.42
N LEU A 19 2.31 -1.47 2.39
CA LEU A 19 2.25 -1.07 3.80
C LEU A 19 3.59 -0.50 4.29
N ALA A 20 4.70 -1.18 3.97
CA ALA A 20 6.04 -0.72 4.35
C ALA A 20 6.40 0.62 3.69
N LEU A 21 6.03 0.81 2.42
CA LEU A 21 6.25 2.06 1.69
C LEU A 21 5.42 3.20 2.27
N VAL A 22 4.14 2.97 2.62
CA VAL A 22 3.29 3.96 3.29
C VAL A 22 3.94 4.43 4.58
N ALA A 23 4.36 3.50 5.46
CA ALA A 23 5.00 3.86 6.72
C ALA A 23 6.30 4.66 6.53
N ALA A 24 7.16 4.25 5.59
CA ALA A 24 8.40 4.97 5.29
C ALA A 24 8.13 6.38 4.73
N ILE A 25 7.13 6.51 3.85
CA ILE A 25 6.72 7.80 3.27
C ILE A 25 6.09 8.70 4.33
N GLU A 26 5.26 8.19 5.23
CA GLU A 26 4.68 8.94 6.34
C GLU A 26 5.76 9.55 7.24
N GLU A 27 6.79 8.78 7.59
CA GLU A 27 7.90 9.26 8.42
C GLU A 27 8.72 10.35 7.70
N LEU A 28 9.02 10.17 6.42
CA LEU A 28 9.68 11.20 5.60
C LEU A 28 8.80 12.45 5.45
N THR A 29 7.49 12.26 5.29
CA THR A 29 6.52 13.37 5.17
C THR A 29 6.48 14.19 6.44
N LYS A 30 6.51 13.54 7.61
CA LYS A 30 6.62 14.22 8.89
C LYS A 30 7.92 15.02 8.99
N TRP A 31 9.05 14.43 8.63
CA TRP A 31 10.36 15.11 8.64
C TRP A 31 10.41 16.35 7.72
N VAL A 32 9.80 16.27 6.54
CA VAL A 32 9.65 17.41 5.61
C VAL A 32 8.65 18.45 6.16
N GLY A 33 7.56 18.00 6.78
CA GLY A 33 6.55 18.85 7.40
C GLY A 33 7.06 19.68 8.57
N ASP A 34 7.89 19.08 9.43
CA ASP A 34 8.56 19.77 10.55
C ASP A 34 9.47 20.92 10.08
N ARG A 35 9.80 20.98 8.79
CA ARG A 35 10.59 22.06 8.14
C ARG A 35 9.74 23.08 7.39
N GLY A 36 8.41 23.02 7.53
CA GLY A 36 7.48 24.01 6.99
C GLY A 36 7.02 23.76 5.55
N SER A 37 7.33 22.60 4.96
CA SER A 37 6.92 22.24 3.59
C SER A 37 5.48 21.75 3.52
N VAL A 38 4.52 22.63 3.85
CA VAL A 38 3.08 22.31 3.96
C VAL A 38 2.49 21.74 2.67
N ASP A 39 2.80 22.32 1.50
CA ASP A 39 2.29 21.84 0.22
C ASP A 39 2.83 20.44 -0.14
N THR A 40 4.09 20.16 0.19
CA THR A 40 4.67 18.81 0.01
C THR A 40 3.94 17.80 0.90
N VAL A 41 3.70 18.13 2.17
CA VAL A 41 2.94 17.27 3.09
C VAL A 41 1.55 16.97 2.56
N ARG A 42 0.83 17.99 2.06
CA ARG A 42 -0.50 17.83 1.49
C ARG A 42 -0.51 16.93 0.26
N ASN A 43 0.43 17.14 -0.66
CA ASN A 43 0.53 16.33 -1.87
C ASN A 43 0.87 14.86 -1.54
N VAL A 44 1.76 14.63 -0.56
CA VAL A 44 2.09 13.27 -0.14
C VAL A 44 0.92 12.59 0.56
N HIS A 45 0.16 13.28 1.40
CA HIS A 45 -1.06 12.70 2.00
C HIS A 45 -2.06 12.23 0.94
N GLY A 46 -2.31 13.01 -0.12
CA GLY A 46 -3.17 12.58 -1.22
C GLY A 46 -2.65 11.33 -1.96
N ALA A 47 -1.33 11.17 -2.07
CA ALA A 47 -0.73 9.96 -2.62
C ALA A 47 -0.85 8.75 -1.66
N LEU A 48 -0.68 8.98 -0.36
CA LEU A 48 -0.84 7.96 0.68
C LEU A 48 -2.28 7.44 0.75
N GLU A 49 -3.28 8.30 0.57
CA GLU A 49 -4.70 7.91 0.47
C GLU A 49 -4.92 6.93 -0.68
N MET A 50 -4.31 7.19 -1.85
CA MET A 50 -4.40 6.28 -3.00
C MET A 50 -3.69 4.94 -2.74
N LEU A 51 -2.55 4.94 -2.05
CA LEU A 51 -1.87 3.71 -1.65
C LEU A 51 -2.72 2.88 -0.67
N ALA A 52 -3.33 3.52 0.32
CA ALA A 52 -4.22 2.86 1.28
C ALA A 52 -5.46 2.26 0.59
N TYR A 53 -6.05 2.98 -0.37
CA TYR A 53 -7.16 2.46 -1.18
C TYR A 53 -6.76 1.22 -1.99
N ASN A 54 -5.58 1.25 -2.63
CA ASN A 54 -5.08 0.11 -3.39
C ASN A 54 -4.76 -1.08 -2.49
N GLN A 55 -4.22 -0.83 -1.29
CA GLN A 55 -3.94 -1.87 -0.31
C GLN A 55 -5.20 -2.63 0.08
N ALA A 56 -6.27 -1.90 0.42
CA ALA A 56 -7.57 -2.49 0.76
C ALA A 56 -8.19 -3.27 -0.42
N SER A 57 -8.03 -2.76 -1.65
CA SER A 57 -8.51 -3.44 -2.86
C SER A 57 -7.77 -4.76 -3.13
N ILE A 58 -6.48 -4.82 -2.86
CA ILE A 58 -5.67 -6.05 -3.00
C ILE A 58 -6.04 -7.06 -1.92
N ASP A 59 -6.17 -6.64 -0.66
CA ASP A 59 -6.61 -7.52 0.44
C ASP A 59 -7.96 -8.17 0.13
N MET A 60 -8.93 -7.38 -0.36
CA MET A 60 -10.23 -7.89 -0.77
C MET A 60 -10.11 -8.90 -1.92
N SER A 61 -9.26 -8.59 -2.91
CA SER A 61 -9.05 -9.47 -4.07
C SER A 61 -8.43 -10.81 -3.68
N ILE A 62 -7.42 -10.81 -2.78
CA ILE A 62 -6.81 -12.03 -2.23
C ILE A 62 -7.85 -12.83 -1.45
N ALA A 63 -8.66 -12.18 -0.62
CA ALA A 63 -9.72 -12.85 0.15
C ALA A 63 -10.76 -13.51 -0.75
N LEU A 64 -11.12 -12.87 -1.88
CA LEU A 64 -12.03 -13.46 -2.87
C LEU A 64 -11.42 -14.67 -3.59
N MET A 65 -10.14 -14.60 -3.97
CA MET A 65 -9.43 -15.73 -4.59
C MET A 65 -9.38 -16.93 -3.65
N MET A 66 -8.97 -16.73 -2.39
CA MET A 66 -8.87 -17.80 -1.39
C MET A 66 -10.22 -18.41 -0.98
N ARG A 67 -11.34 -17.73 -1.25
CA ARG A 67 -12.70 -18.27 -1.03
C ARG A 67 -13.19 -19.12 -2.20
N GLN A 68 -12.62 -18.94 -3.39
CA GLN A 68 -12.99 -19.64 -4.62
C GLN A 68 -12.11 -20.89 -4.88
N ASP A 69 -11.04 -21.07 -4.11
CA ASP A 69 -10.23 -22.30 -4.01
C ASP A 69 -10.89 -23.35 -3.09
#